data_AF-A0A560L997-F1
#
_entry.id   AF-A0A560L997-F1
#
_cell.length_a   1.000
_cell.length_b   1.000
_cell.length_c   1.000
_cell.angle_alpha   90.00
_cell.angle_beta   90.00
_cell.angle_gamma   90.00
#
_symmetry.space_group_name_H-M   'P 1'
#
loop_
_entity.id
_entity.type
_entity.pdbx_description
1 polymer ?
#
loop_
_entity_poly.entity_id
_entity_poly.type
_entity_poly.pdbx_seq_one_letter_code
_entity_poly.pdbx_strand_id
1 'polypeptide(L)' 'MDLQKIMAKARDVAKSSGTITTEQLNGLCPNSMESDDIAALFAALRAEGIRLKDDDAEK' A
#
# COMPACT_ATOMS: atom_id res chain seq x y z
N MET A 1 -12.39 1.81 -8.90
CA MET A 1 -11.82 0.50 -8.51
C MET A 1 -12.12 0.30 -7.05
N ASP A 2 -12.53 -0.90 -6.64
CA ASP A 2 -12.76 -1.22 -5.23
C ASP A 2 -11.43 -1.25 -4.46
N LEU A 3 -11.39 -0.58 -3.30
CA LEU A 3 -10.30 -0.63 -2.32
C LEU A 3 -9.82 -2.06 -2.06
N GLN A 4 -10.75 -3.02 -2.05
CA GLN A 4 -10.45 -4.44 -1.87
C GLN A 4 -9.54 -5.04 -2.95
N LYS A 5 -9.68 -4.62 -4.22
CA LYS A 5 -8.79 -5.09 -5.30
C LYS A 5 -7.39 -4.49 -5.18
N ILE A 6 -7.31 -3.24 -4.72
CA ILE A 6 -6.04 -2.55 -4.48
C ILE A 6 -5.32 -3.23 -3.32
N MET A 7 -6.02 -3.52 -2.21
CA MET A 7 -5.49 -4.31 -1.09
C MET A 7 -5.02 -5.69 -1.55
N ALA A 8 -5.82 -6.40 -2.34
CA ALA A 8 -5.45 -7.73 -2.83
C ALA A 8 -4.15 -7.69 -3.66
N LYS A 9 -3.99 -6.71 -4.55
CA LYS A 9 -2.75 -6.53 -5.33
C LYS A 9 -1.58 -6.08 -4.46
N ALA A 10 -1.79 -5.12 -3.56
CA ALA A 10 -0.75 -4.64 -2.66
C ALA A 10 -0.24 -5.78 -1.75
N ARG A 11 -1.15 -6.62 -1.25
CA ARG A 11 -0.86 -7.84 -0.51
C ARG A 11 -0.09 -8.84 -1.37
N ASP A 12 -0.48 -9.05 -2.62
CA ASP A 12 0.22 -9.99 -3.53
C ASP A 12 1.66 -9.54 -3.84
N VAL A 13 1.85 -8.25 -4.13
CA VAL A 13 3.18 -7.63 -4.34
C VAL A 13 4.04 -7.74 -3.08
N ALA A 14 3.45 -7.45 -1.92
CA ALA A 14 4.14 -7.54 -0.65
C ALA A 14 4.34 -8.99 -0.17
N LYS A 15 3.55 -9.96 -0.62
CA LYS A 15 3.62 -11.37 -0.18
C LYS A 15 4.99 -11.98 -0.43
N SER A 16 5.66 -11.58 -1.50
CA SER A 16 7.00 -12.06 -1.85
C SER A 16 8.12 -11.37 -1.05
N SER A 17 7.97 -10.08 -0.77
CA SER A 17 9.04 -9.25 -0.18
C SER A 17 8.84 -8.88 1.30
N GLY A 18 7.64 -9.09 1.85
CA GLY A 18 7.19 -8.56 3.14
C GLY A 18 7.04 -7.03 3.18
N THR A 19 7.31 -6.34 2.07
CA THR A 19 7.33 -4.88 1.97
C THR A 19 6.81 -4.41 0.63
N ILE A 20 6.23 -3.20 0.59
CA ILE A 20 5.79 -2.51 -0.63
C ILE A 20 6.35 -1.08 -0.67
N THR A 21 6.62 -0.51 -1.85
CA THR A 21 7.04 0.90 -2.00
C THR A 21 5.85 1.81 -2.31
N THR A 22 5.97 3.09 -1.99
CA THR A 22 4.95 4.10 -2.31
C THR A 22 4.71 4.20 -3.81
N GLU A 23 5.74 4.02 -4.65
CA GLU A 23 5.60 3.95 -6.10
C GLU A 23 4.77 2.75 -6.56
N GLN A 24 5.03 1.55 -6.03
CA GLN A 24 4.22 0.38 -6.35
C GLN A 24 2.78 0.54 -5.89
N LEU A 25 2.58 1.16 -4.73
CA LEU A 25 1.25 1.44 -4.21
C LEU A 25 0.52 2.54 -5.00
N ASN A 26 1.21 3.61 -5.41
CA ASN A 26 0.69 4.67 -6.27
C ASN A 26 0.37 4.16 -7.68
N GLY A 27 1.11 3.17 -8.18
CA GLY A 27 0.76 2.48 -9.43
C GLY A 27 -0.49 1.60 -9.30
N LEU A 28 -0.86 1.21 -8.08
CA LEU A 28 -2.06 0.44 -7.76
C LEU A 28 -3.26 1.33 -7.37
N CYS A 29 -3.00 2.47 -6.74
CA CYS A 29 -4.01 3.44 -6.33
C CYS A 29 -4.33 4.39 -7.49
N PRO A 30 -5.59 4.56 -7.87
CA PRO A 30 -5.96 5.62 -8.79
C PRO A 30 -5.68 6.99 -8.15
N ASN A 31 -5.22 7.96 -8.94
CA ASN A 31 -4.99 9.37 -8.51
C ASN A 31 -6.23 10.08 -7.92
N SER A 32 -7.41 9.43 -7.93
CA SER A 32 -8.65 9.93 -7.32
C SER A 32 -8.97 9.28 -5.97
N MET A 33 -8.06 8.50 -5.40
CA MET A 33 -8.24 7.94 -4.05
C MET A 33 -8.01 9.05 -3.02
N GLU A 34 -8.98 9.24 -2.12
CA GLU A 34 -8.85 10.23 -1.06
C GLU A 34 -7.71 9.87 -0.11
N SER A 35 -7.10 10.87 0.51
CA SER A 35 -6.00 10.67 1.45
C SER A 35 -6.39 9.75 2.63
N ASP A 36 -7.67 9.74 3.00
CA ASP A 36 -8.22 8.87 4.05
C ASP A 36 -8.24 7.38 3.63
N ASP A 37 -8.67 7.08 2.39
CA ASP A 37 -8.62 5.73 1.82
C ASP A 37 -7.18 5.22 1.70
N ILE A 38 -6.25 6.10 1.31
CA ILE A 38 -4.81 5.78 1.23
C ILE A 38 -4.27 5.46 2.65
N ALA A 39 -4.63 6.26 3.66
CA ALA A 39 -4.23 6.01 5.04
C ALA A 39 -4.82 4.70 5.59
N ALA A 40 -6.09 4.39 5.29
CA ALA A 40 -6.73 3.13 5.65
C ALA A 40 -6.05 1.92 4.97
N LEU A 41 -5.64 2.08 3.71
CA LEU A 41 -4.87 1.08 2.97
C LEU A 41 -3.52 0.82 3.64
N PHE A 42 -2.80 1.87 4.00
CA PHE A 42 -1.52 1.76 4.73
C PHE A 42 -1.68 1.09 6.09
N ALA A 43 -2.71 1.47 6.85
CA ALA A 43 -3.00 0.88 8.15
C ALA A 43 -3.32 -0.62 8.02
N ALA A 44 -4.12 -1.02 7.02
CA ALA A 44 -4.45 -2.41 6.75
C ALA A 44 -3.20 -3.23 6.36
N LEU A 45 -2.36 -2.70 5.48
CA LEU A 45 -1.10 -3.35 5.09
C LEU A 45 -0.16 -3.52 6.30
N ARG A 46 0.01 -2.47 7.11
CA ARG A 46 0.84 -2.54 8.33
C ARG A 46 0.29 -3.54 9.34
N ALA A 47 -1.04 -3.63 9.50
CA ALA A 47 -1.69 -4.62 10.37
C ALA A 47 -1.47 -6.07 9.91
N GLU A 48 -1.28 -6.29 8.61
CA GLU A 48 -0.89 -7.59 8.05
C GLU A 48 0.60 -7.91 8.15
N GLY A 49 1.40 -6.99 8.69
CA GLY A 49 2.86 -7.13 8.76
C GLY A 49 3.59 -6.70 7.50
N ILE A 50 2.90 -6.08 6.54
CA ILE A 50 3.50 -5.50 5.34
C ILE A 50 4.04 -4.12 5.69
N ARG A 51 5.36 -3.94 5.58
CA ARG A 51 6.01 -2.64 5.82
C ARG A 51 6.12 -1.83 4.54
N LEU A 52 5.90 -0.51 4.63
CA LEU A 52 6.34 0.36 3.54
C LEU A 52 7.84 0.51 3.59
N LYS A 53 8.49 0.31 2.45
CA LYS A 53 9.94 0.44 2.32
C LYS A 53 10.40 1.90 2.15
N ASP A 54 9.49 2.75 1.70
CA ASP A 54 9.73 4.18 1.46
C ASP A 54 9.52 5.04 2.72
N ASP A 55 8.87 4.50 3.75
CA ASP A 55 8.70 5.14 5.08
C ASP A 55 10.08 5.36 5.76
N ASP A 56 11.15 4.73 5.24
CA ASP A 56 12.56 4.94 5.62
C ASP A 56 13.24 6.08 4.83
N ALA A 57 12.56 6.72 3.87
CA ALA A 57 13.11 7.79 3.02
C ALA A 57 12.95 9.21 3.60
N GLU A 58 12.58 9.35 4.87
CA GLU A 58 12.64 10.63 5.59
C GLU A 58 13.89 10.67 6.48
N LYS A 59 14.99 11.18 5.91
CA LYS A 59 16.10 11.79 6.65
C LYS A 59 16.34 13.21 6.17
#